data_AF-A0A957R613-F1
#
_entry.id   AF-A0A957R613-F1
#
_cell.length_a   1.000
_cell.length_b   1.000
_cell.length_c   1.000
_cell.angle_alpha   90.00
_cell.angle_beta   90.00
_cell.angle_gamma   90.00
#
_symmetry.space_group_name_H-M   'P 1'
#
loop_
_entity.id
_entity.type
_entity.pdbx_description
1 polymer ?
#
loop_
_entity_poly.entity_id
_entity_poly.type
_entity_poly.pdbx_seq_one_letter_code
_entity_poly.pdbx_strand_id
1 'polypeptide(L)'
;MNQVWILGQLAQYNLYRKNYRGALENATAALKLTRANQPVLYYVYTGYVHTATVYLTLWAEPAFHDLSKQELQKLARQAVNEMKRYASAFNLGLPAAHRLQGWYVWLAGQERKAFQEWEKGLAKAAEFNMPYEEGMVHFELGCHLTAGESGRDTHLQQAHKIFTKIGAARELAQVKALL
;
A
#
# COMPACT_ATOMS: atom_id res chain seq x y z
N MET A 1 13.59 15.30 7.91
CA MET A 1 12.28 14.61 8.09
C MET A 1 11.20 15.14 7.14
N ASN A 2 11.03 16.46 6.96
CA ASN A 2 10.00 17.06 6.08
C ASN A 2 10.03 16.62 4.60
N GLN A 3 11.19 16.20 4.09
CA GLN A 3 11.32 15.74 2.70
C GLN A 3 10.69 14.36 2.44
N VAL A 4 10.49 13.54 3.49
CA VAL A 4 9.95 12.17 3.35
C VAL A 4 8.53 12.21 2.77
N TRP A 5 7.71 13.16 3.22
CA TRP A 5 6.36 13.36 2.71
C TRP A 5 6.37 13.73 1.21
N ILE A 6 7.18 14.72 0.83
CA ILE A 6 7.27 15.19 -0.57
C ILE A 6 7.74 14.06 -1.49
N LEU A 7 8.80 13.34 -1.10
CA LEU A 7 9.35 12.25 -1.90
C LEU A 7 8.33 11.12 -2.07
N GLY A 8 7.57 10.78 -1.02
CA GLY A 8 6.48 9.80 -1.14
C GLY A 8 5.38 10.23 -2.10
N GLN A 9 4.95 11.50 -2.03
CA GLN A 9 3.94 12.05 -2.95
C GLN A 9 4.44 12.04 -4.40
N LEU A 10 5.68 12.47 -4.64
CA LEU A 10 6.29 12.45 -5.98
C LEU A 10 6.46 11.04 -6.52
N ALA A 11 6.84 10.07 -5.66
CA ALA A 11 6.96 8.68 -6.06
C ALA A 11 5.61 8.11 -6.50
N GLN A 12 4.54 8.39 -5.74
CA GLN A 12 3.18 7.97 -6.09
C GLN A 12 2.68 8.65 -7.37
N TYR A 13 2.91 9.95 -7.54
CA TYR A 13 2.57 10.66 -8.77
C TYR A 13 3.26 10.05 -10.01
N ASN A 14 4.55 9.74 -9.91
CA ASN A 14 5.29 9.09 -10.99
C ASN A 14 4.74 7.69 -11.30
N LEU A 15 4.41 6.92 -10.26
CA LEU A 15 3.77 5.62 -10.41
C LEU A 15 2.44 5.73 -11.17
N TYR A 16 1.64 6.75 -10.86
CA TYR A 16 0.37 7.00 -11.54
C TYR A 16 0.53 7.28 -13.03
N ARG A 17 1.66 7.88 -13.42
CA ARG A 17 2.03 8.11 -14.82
C ARG A 17 2.79 6.96 -15.46
N LYS A 18 2.93 5.82 -14.76
CA LYS A 18 3.80 4.69 -15.15
C LYS A 18 5.25 5.08 -15.41
N ASN A 19 5.70 6.20 -14.83
CA ASN A 19 7.11 6.58 -14.81
C ASN A 19 7.82 5.80 -13.70
N TYR A 20 8.07 4.51 -13.95
CA TYR A 20 8.62 3.59 -12.95
C TYR A 20 10.00 4.00 -12.47
N ARG A 21 10.84 4.52 -13.35
CA ARG A 21 12.17 5.04 -12.99
C ARG A 21 12.07 6.23 -12.04
N GLY A 22 11.23 7.23 -12.36
CA GLY A 22 11.01 8.37 -11.47
C GLY A 22 10.37 7.97 -10.14
N ALA A 23 9.51 6.96 -10.14
CA ALA A 23 8.95 6.40 -8.90
C ALA A 23 10.04 5.74 -8.04
N LEU A 24 10.91 4.92 -8.65
CA LEU A 24 12.04 4.27 -7.99
C LEU A 24 13.02 5.27 -7.38
N GLU A 25 13.39 6.32 -8.12
CA GLU A 25 14.34 7.34 -7.65
C GLU A 25 13.83 8.02 -6.37
N ASN A 26 12.57 8.47 -6.37
CA ASN A 26 11.95 9.11 -5.22
C ASN A 26 11.74 8.15 -4.05
N ALA A 27 11.30 6.91 -4.31
CA ALA A 27 11.14 5.88 -3.28
C ALA A 27 12.49 5.50 -2.64
N THR A 28 13.58 5.48 -3.41
CA THR A 28 14.94 5.20 -2.91
C THR A 28 15.43 6.30 -2.00
N ALA A 29 15.21 7.57 -2.37
CA ALA A 29 15.50 8.70 -1.51
C ALA A 29 14.67 8.67 -0.22
N ALA A 30 13.37 8.38 -0.32
CA ALA A 30 12.47 8.28 0.82
C ALA A 30 12.88 7.14 1.78
N LEU A 31 13.19 5.95 1.26
CA LEU A 31 13.59 4.79 2.06
C LEU A 31 14.90 5.06 2.82
N LYS A 32 15.86 5.76 2.21
CA LYS A 32 17.09 6.17 2.89
C LYS A 32 16.79 7.06 4.10
N LEU A 33 15.88 8.03 3.93
CA LEU A 33 15.50 8.96 4.99
C LEU A 33 14.66 8.29 6.08
N THR A 34 13.70 7.42 5.73
CA THR A 34 12.89 6.71 6.73
C THR A 34 13.79 5.83 7.58
N ARG A 35 14.69 5.04 6.99
CA ARG A 35 15.61 4.17 7.75
C ARG A 35 16.52 4.93 8.71
N ALA A 36 17.03 6.09 8.29
CA ALA A 36 17.97 6.89 9.08
C ALA A 36 17.32 7.64 10.24
N ASN A 37 15.99 7.74 10.29
CA ASN A 37 15.30 8.59 11.27
C ASN A 37 14.16 7.83 11.96
N GLN A 38 13.91 8.14 13.23
CA GLN A 38 12.66 7.76 13.87
C GLN A 38 11.54 8.69 13.39
N PRO A 39 10.31 8.19 13.19
CA PRO A 39 9.19 9.05 12.86
C PRO A 39 8.81 9.88 14.08
N VAL A 40 8.96 11.21 13.97
CA VAL A 40 8.64 12.16 15.05
C VAL A 40 7.29 12.86 14.82
N LEU A 41 6.82 12.92 13.57
CA LEU A 41 5.65 13.71 13.18
C LEU A 41 4.67 12.86 12.39
N TYR A 42 3.39 12.82 12.79
CA TYR A 42 2.39 11.92 12.20
C TYR A 42 2.17 12.14 10.68
N TYR A 43 2.35 13.36 10.17
CA TYR A 43 2.07 13.65 8.75
C TYR A 43 3.08 13.02 7.78
N VAL A 44 4.20 12.46 8.26
CA VAL A 44 5.14 11.72 7.41
C VAL A 44 4.58 10.37 6.94
N TYR A 45 3.41 9.97 7.46
CA TYR A 45 2.66 8.76 7.11
C TYR A 45 2.70 8.43 5.62
N THR A 46 2.34 9.37 4.74
CA THR A 46 2.27 9.13 3.29
C THR A 46 3.63 8.81 2.70
N GLY A 47 4.72 9.35 3.26
CA GLY A 47 6.07 9.01 2.85
C GLY A 47 6.40 7.54 3.08
N TYR A 48 5.99 6.96 4.21
CA TYR A 48 6.18 5.54 4.50
C TYR A 48 5.29 4.66 3.62
N VAL A 49 3.99 4.99 3.55
CA VAL A 49 3.02 4.21 2.77
C VAL A 49 3.38 4.21 1.29
N HIS A 50 3.62 5.38 0.69
CA HIS A 50 3.88 5.48 -0.75
C HIS A 50 5.22 4.85 -1.14
N THR A 51 6.24 4.93 -0.29
CA THR A 51 7.51 4.23 -0.51
C THR A 51 7.30 2.73 -0.60
N ALA A 52 6.56 2.14 0.35
CA ALA A 52 6.25 0.71 0.33
C ALA A 52 5.38 0.33 -0.88
N THR A 53 4.35 1.12 -1.18
CA THR A 53 3.48 0.92 -2.36
C THR A 53 4.29 0.92 -3.65
N VAL A 54 5.26 1.82 -3.83
CA VAL A 54 6.08 1.87 -5.04
C VAL A 54 6.90 0.59 -5.18
N TYR A 55 7.64 0.17 -4.16
CA TYR A 55 8.44 -1.05 -4.27
C TYR A 55 7.60 -2.32 -4.49
N LEU A 56 6.43 -2.42 -3.86
CA LEU A 56 5.49 -3.53 -4.10
C LEU A 56 4.94 -3.49 -5.52
N THR A 57 4.59 -2.31 -6.03
CA THR A 57 4.09 -2.14 -7.41
C THR A 57 5.17 -2.51 -8.42
N LEU A 58 6.40 -2.02 -8.24
CA LEU A 58 7.52 -2.35 -9.13
C LEU A 58 7.85 -3.85 -9.09
N TRP A 59 7.72 -4.50 -7.94
CA TRP A 59 7.89 -5.95 -7.83
C TRP A 59 6.80 -6.73 -8.57
N ALA A 60 5.56 -6.24 -8.54
CA ALA A 60 4.42 -6.85 -9.22
C ALA A 60 4.37 -6.57 -10.74
N GLU A 61 5.04 -5.50 -11.21
CA GLU A 61 4.98 -5.03 -12.59
C GLU A 61 5.91 -5.83 -13.52
N PRO A 62 5.37 -6.65 -14.45
CA PRO A 62 6.21 -7.45 -15.33
C PRO A 62 7.03 -6.62 -16.31
N ALA A 63 6.60 -5.40 -16.67
CA ALA A 63 7.33 -4.55 -17.61
C ALA A 63 8.52 -3.81 -16.99
N PHE A 64 8.72 -3.90 -15.68
CA PHE A 64 9.79 -3.19 -14.99
C PHE A 64 11.04 -4.07 -14.84
N HIS A 65 12.18 -3.60 -15.36
CA HIS A 65 13.41 -4.40 -15.45
C HIS A 65 14.67 -3.68 -14.95
N ASP A 66 14.57 -2.45 -14.42
CA ASP A 66 15.73 -1.70 -13.95
C ASP A 66 16.38 -2.33 -12.70
N LEU A 67 15.66 -3.19 -11.97
CA LEU A 67 16.14 -3.96 -10.82
C LEU A 67 15.71 -5.42 -10.94
N SER A 68 16.51 -6.33 -10.38
CA SER A 68 16.14 -7.74 -10.32
C SER A 68 14.97 -7.99 -9.36
N LYS A 69 14.25 -9.10 -9.56
CA LYS A 69 13.17 -9.55 -8.66
C LYS A 69 13.63 -9.66 -7.21
N GLN A 70 14.86 -10.14 -6.98
CA GLN A 70 15.43 -10.32 -5.63
C GLN A 70 15.70 -8.98 -4.96
N GLU A 71 16.21 -7.99 -5.70
CA GLU A 71 16.42 -6.63 -5.20
C GLU A 71 15.09 -5.94 -4.87
N LEU A 72 14.09 -6.06 -5.76
CA LEU A 72 12.76 -5.50 -5.53
C LEU A 72 12.09 -6.12 -4.30
N GLN A 73 12.15 -7.44 -4.15
CA GLN A 73 11.65 -8.12 -2.96
C GLN A 73 12.35 -7.62 -1.67
N LYS A 74 13.68 -7.45 -1.71
CA LYS A 74 14.46 -6.94 -0.57
C LYS A 74 14.04 -5.50 -0.22
N LEU A 75 13.91 -4.61 -1.20
CA LEU A 75 13.52 -3.22 -1.01
C LEU A 75 12.07 -3.09 -0.53
N ALA A 76 11.15 -3.86 -1.11
CA ALA A 76 9.76 -3.95 -0.67
C ALA A 76 9.68 -4.39 0.80
N ARG A 77 10.41 -5.45 1.18
CA ARG A 77 10.46 -5.90 2.58
C ARG A 77 10.99 -4.82 3.52
N GLN A 78 12.04 -4.11 3.12
CA GLN A 78 12.59 -3.01 3.91
C GLN A 78 11.55 -1.90 4.11
N ALA A 79 10.91 -1.45 3.04
CA ALA A 79 9.90 -0.39 3.12
C ALA A 79 8.67 -0.78 3.95
N VAL A 80 8.19 -2.02 3.83
CA VAL A 80 7.11 -2.55 4.68
C VAL A 80 7.51 -2.59 6.15
N ASN A 81 8.75 -2.99 6.46
CA ASN A 81 9.26 -2.96 7.83
C ASN A 81 9.36 -1.52 8.37
N GLU A 82 9.75 -0.56 7.53
CA GLU A 82 9.73 0.86 7.91
C GLU A 82 8.32 1.35 8.20
N MET A 83 7.32 0.95 7.42
CA MET A 83 5.92 1.26 7.69
C MET A 83 5.43 0.64 9.01
N LYS A 84 5.85 -0.59 9.32
CA LYS A 84 5.56 -1.22 10.62
C LYS A 84 6.20 -0.47 11.79
N ARG A 85 7.45 -0.02 11.62
CA ARG A 85 8.15 0.81 12.61
C ARG A 85 7.46 2.16 12.81
N TYR A 86 6.92 2.76 11.75
CA TYR A 86 6.03 3.92 11.86
C TYR A 86 4.78 3.57 12.68
N ALA A 87 4.11 2.47 12.35
CA ALA A 87 2.87 2.06 13.01
C ALA A 87 3.05 1.73 14.50
N SER A 88 4.25 1.30 14.94
CA SER A 88 4.54 1.10 16.36
C SER A 88 4.68 2.40 17.16
N ALA A 89 5.01 3.51 16.50
CA ALA A 89 5.04 4.83 17.13
C ALA A 89 3.68 5.53 17.04
N PHE A 90 2.96 5.33 15.93
CA PHE A 90 1.67 5.95 15.65
C PHE A 90 0.67 4.89 15.20
N ASN A 91 -0.23 4.48 16.11
CA ASN A 91 -1.21 3.42 15.86
C ASN A 91 -2.08 3.67 14.61
N LEU A 92 -2.29 4.93 14.21
CA LEU A 92 -2.97 5.28 12.95
C LEU A 92 -2.33 4.66 11.70
N GLY A 93 -1.06 4.24 11.78
CA GLY A 93 -0.36 3.53 10.70
C GLY A 93 -0.67 2.04 10.60
N LEU A 94 -1.31 1.44 11.62
CA LEU A 94 -1.56 -0.01 11.66
C LEU A 94 -2.40 -0.52 10.47
N PRO A 95 -3.48 0.15 10.02
CA PRO A 95 -4.25 -0.32 8.88
C PRO A 95 -3.40 -0.48 7.60
N ALA A 96 -2.62 0.55 7.25
CA ALA A 96 -1.75 0.50 6.09
C ALA A 96 -0.57 -0.46 6.27
N ALA A 97 -0.01 -0.58 7.47
CA ALA A 97 1.06 -1.53 7.74
C ALA A 97 0.60 -2.98 7.50
N HIS A 98 -0.60 -3.33 7.96
CA HIS A 98 -1.23 -4.62 7.67
C HIS A 98 -1.54 -4.79 6.19
N ARG A 99 -2.13 -3.77 5.54
CA ARG A 99 -2.43 -3.79 4.10
C ARG A 99 -1.19 -4.08 3.25
N LEU A 100 -0.11 -3.34 3.47
CA LEU A 100 1.15 -3.47 2.75
C LEU A 100 1.88 -4.77 3.08
N GLN A 101 1.78 -5.25 4.32
CA GLN A 101 2.30 -6.56 4.69
C GLN A 101 1.55 -7.68 3.97
N GLY A 102 0.24 -7.59 3.85
CA GLY A 102 -0.58 -8.52 3.09
C GLY A 102 -0.17 -8.59 1.63
N TRP A 103 0.01 -7.43 0.98
CA TRP A 103 0.50 -7.35 -0.40
C TRP A 103 1.91 -7.95 -0.56
N TYR A 104 2.83 -7.68 0.37
CA TYR A 104 4.16 -8.29 0.35
C TYR A 104 4.11 -9.82 0.39
N VAL A 105 3.31 -10.41 1.29
CA VAL A 105 3.24 -11.87 1.41
C VAL A 105 2.46 -12.52 0.28
N TRP A 106 1.48 -11.80 -0.29
CA TRP A 106 0.80 -12.22 -1.51
C TRP A 106 1.80 -12.38 -2.66
N LEU A 107 2.60 -11.34 -2.95
CA LEU A 107 3.64 -11.39 -3.99
C LEU A 107 4.72 -12.44 -3.71
N ALA A 108 4.91 -12.81 -2.44
CA ALA A 108 5.78 -13.90 -2.02
C ALA A 108 5.14 -15.30 -2.13
N GLY A 109 3.92 -15.43 -2.65
CA GLY A 109 3.19 -16.69 -2.81
C GLY A 109 2.56 -17.25 -1.52
N GLN A 110 2.35 -16.41 -0.50
CA GLN A 110 1.79 -16.81 0.80
C GLN A 110 0.37 -16.27 0.97
N GLU A 111 -0.55 -16.72 0.11
CA GLU A 111 -1.91 -16.20 -0.02
C GLU A 111 -2.69 -16.19 1.30
N ARG A 112 -2.73 -17.31 2.03
CA ARG A 112 -3.44 -17.40 3.33
C ARG A 112 -2.96 -16.33 4.32
N LYS A 113 -1.66 -16.03 4.32
CA LYS A 113 -1.12 -14.98 5.20
C LYS A 113 -1.49 -13.58 4.70
N ALA A 114 -1.65 -13.39 3.40
CA ALA A 114 -2.09 -12.13 2.83
C ALA A 114 -3.49 -11.76 3.34
N PHE A 115 -4.43 -12.69 3.20
CA PHE A 115 -5.80 -12.54 3.70
C PHE A 115 -5.85 -12.25 5.21
N GLN A 116 -5.09 -13.01 6.01
CA GLN A 116 -5.01 -12.76 7.46
C GLN A 116 -4.48 -11.36 7.81
N GLU A 117 -3.52 -10.83 7.05
CA GLU A 117 -3.02 -9.47 7.27
C GLU A 117 -4.05 -8.43 6.83
N TRP A 118 -4.73 -8.63 5.70
CA TRP A 118 -5.79 -7.75 5.24
C TRP A 118 -6.98 -7.70 6.21
N GLU A 119 -7.42 -8.84 6.75
CA GLU A 119 -8.48 -8.88 7.77
C GLU A 119 -8.11 -8.07 9.02
N LYS A 120 -6.86 -8.17 9.51
CA LYS A 120 -6.37 -7.34 10.62
C LYS A 120 -6.38 -5.85 10.25
N GLY A 121 -5.95 -5.53 9.03
CA GLY A 121 -5.95 -4.16 8.51
C GLY A 121 -7.35 -3.58 8.45
N LEU A 122 -8.34 -4.37 8.02
CA LEU A 122 -9.74 -3.98 7.95
C LEU A 122 -10.30 -3.69 9.34
N ALA A 123 -10.05 -4.58 10.30
CA ALA A 123 -10.49 -4.38 11.68
C ALA A 123 -9.92 -3.08 12.27
N LYS A 124 -8.64 -2.77 12.01
CA LYS A 124 -8.01 -1.52 12.47
C LYS A 124 -8.50 -0.29 11.72
N ALA A 125 -8.75 -0.38 10.42
CA ALA A 125 -9.30 0.72 9.65
C ALA A 125 -10.69 1.12 10.17
N ALA A 126 -11.53 0.13 10.48
CA ALA A 126 -12.85 0.34 11.08
C ALA A 126 -12.76 0.91 12.50
N GLU A 127 -11.89 0.34 13.36
CA GLU A 127 -11.66 0.83 14.74
C GLU A 127 -11.26 2.32 14.77
N PHE A 128 -10.40 2.75 13.83
CA PHE A 128 -9.90 4.12 13.77
C PHE A 128 -10.73 5.05 12.87
N ASN A 129 -11.85 4.58 12.30
CA ASN A 129 -12.66 5.35 11.34
C ASN A 129 -11.82 5.95 10.20
N MET A 130 -10.98 5.12 9.58
CA MET A 130 -10.10 5.51 8.47
C MET A 130 -10.67 5.02 7.14
N PRO A 131 -11.65 5.74 6.54
CA PRO A 131 -12.38 5.24 5.38
C PRO A 131 -11.50 5.00 4.17
N TYR A 132 -10.46 5.82 3.95
CA TYR A 132 -9.54 5.58 2.84
C TYR A 132 -8.82 4.22 2.98
N GLU A 133 -8.29 3.91 4.15
CA GLU A 133 -7.63 2.62 4.38
C GLU A 133 -8.62 1.46 4.41
N GLU A 134 -9.83 1.65 4.94
CA GLU A 134 -10.90 0.63 4.92
C GLU A 134 -11.26 0.26 3.47
N GLY A 135 -11.46 1.26 2.61
CA GLY A 135 -11.72 1.05 1.19
C GLY A 135 -10.57 0.36 0.48
N MET A 136 -9.33 0.75 0.78
CA MET A 136 -8.14 0.12 0.20
C MET A 136 -8.02 -1.35 0.61
N VAL A 137 -8.25 -1.70 1.87
CA VAL A 137 -8.21 -3.10 2.32
C VAL A 137 -9.33 -3.94 1.70
N HIS A 138 -10.54 -3.39 1.60
CA HIS A 138 -11.63 -4.04 0.87
C HIS A 138 -11.28 -4.25 -0.61
N PHE A 139 -10.61 -3.29 -1.24
CA PHE A 139 -10.13 -3.46 -2.60
C PHE A 139 -9.12 -4.62 -2.70
N GLU A 140 -8.12 -4.70 -1.81
CA GLU A 140 -7.14 -5.80 -1.80
C GLU A 140 -7.82 -7.17 -1.61
N LEU A 141 -8.77 -7.28 -0.67
CA LEU A 141 -9.54 -8.51 -0.46
C LEU A 141 -10.34 -8.89 -1.71
N GLY A 142 -11.01 -7.92 -2.33
CA GLY A 142 -11.86 -8.17 -3.50
C GLY A 142 -11.07 -8.46 -4.78
N CYS A 143 -9.88 -7.90 -4.97
CA CYS A 143 -9.11 -8.12 -6.19
C CYS A 143 -8.29 -9.43 -6.18
N HIS A 144 -8.05 -10.01 -5.01
CA HIS A 144 -7.29 -11.24 -4.85
C HIS A 144 -8.13 -12.49 -4.57
N LEU A 145 -9.44 -12.34 -4.34
CA LEU A 145 -10.38 -13.47 -4.34
C LEU A 145 -10.71 -13.90 -5.78
N THR A 146 -10.85 -15.21 -6.00
CA THR A 146 -11.19 -15.76 -7.33
C THR A 146 -12.60 -15.31 -7.74
N ALA A 147 -12.83 -15.14 -9.04
CA ALA A 147 -14.16 -14.87 -9.56
C ALA A 147 -15.15 -15.97 -9.13
N GLY A 148 -16.28 -15.57 -8.52
CA GLY A 148 -17.29 -16.49 -7.99
C GLY A 148 -17.04 -17.00 -6.57
N GLU A 149 -15.88 -16.68 -5.95
CA GLU A 149 -15.70 -16.92 -4.52
C GLU A 149 -16.62 -16.00 -3.71
N SER A 150 -17.22 -16.58 -2.67
CA SER A 150 -18.11 -15.84 -1.78
C SER A 150 -17.34 -14.70 -1.10
N GLY A 151 -17.88 -13.49 -1.21
CA GLY A 151 -17.30 -12.30 -0.59
C GLY A 151 -16.48 -11.40 -1.52
N ARG A 152 -16.07 -11.86 -2.71
CA ARG A 152 -15.37 -11.03 -3.71
C ARG A 152 -16.17 -9.77 -4.03
N ASP A 153 -17.39 -9.95 -4.50
CA ASP A 153 -18.25 -8.85 -4.92
C ASP A 153 -18.66 -7.97 -3.74
N THR A 154 -18.89 -8.56 -2.56
CA THR A 154 -19.16 -7.82 -1.33
C THR A 154 -18.03 -6.85 -1.00
N HIS A 155 -16.78 -7.30 -1.06
CA HIS A 155 -15.62 -6.45 -0.80
C HIS A 155 -15.43 -5.37 -1.85
N LEU A 156 -15.56 -5.69 -3.14
CA LEU A 156 -15.47 -4.70 -4.21
C LEU A 156 -16.59 -3.65 -4.13
N GLN A 157 -17.82 -4.06 -3.83
CA GLN A 157 -18.94 -3.13 -3.62
C GLN A 157 -18.73 -2.23 -2.41
N GLN A 158 -18.17 -2.76 -1.32
CA GLN A 158 -17.87 -1.95 -0.15
C GLN A 158 -16.73 -0.95 -0.41
N ALA A 159 -15.67 -1.36 -1.11
CA ALA A 159 -14.62 -0.45 -1.60
C ALA A 159 -15.22 0.65 -2.49
N HIS A 160 -16.08 0.29 -3.45
CA HIS A 160 -16.77 1.23 -4.32
C HIS A 160 -17.58 2.26 -3.52
N LYS A 161 -18.40 1.80 -2.57
CA LYS A 161 -19.23 2.66 -1.71
C LYS A 161 -18.38 3.64 -0.90
N ILE A 162 -17.31 3.15 -0.29
CA ILE A 162 -16.39 3.96 0.52
C ILE A 162 -15.69 5.01 -0.34
N PHE A 163 -15.07 4.62 -1.45
CA PHE A 163 -14.36 5.54 -2.33
C PHE A 163 -15.28 6.58 -2.97
N THR A 164 -16.51 6.19 -3.30
CA THR A 164 -17.56 7.14 -3.74
C THR A 164 -17.85 8.18 -2.65
N LYS A 165 -18.05 7.74 -1.40
CA LYS A 165 -18.38 8.63 -0.28
C LYS A 165 -17.27 9.64 0.02
N ILE A 166 -16.00 9.23 -0.05
CA ILE A 166 -14.86 10.09 0.29
C ILE A 166 -14.26 10.84 -0.91
N GLY A 167 -14.77 10.62 -2.12
CA GLY A 167 -14.27 11.27 -3.34
C GLY A 167 -12.90 10.75 -3.83
N ALA A 168 -12.53 9.51 -3.51
CA ALA A 168 -11.29 8.89 -3.98
C ALA A 168 -11.43 8.42 -5.45
N ALA A 169 -11.41 9.39 -6.37
CA ALA A 169 -11.78 9.18 -7.78
C ALA A 169 -10.91 8.14 -8.50
N ARG A 170 -9.62 8.06 -8.17
CA ARG A 170 -8.69 7.11 -8.79
C ARG A 170 -9.01 5.69 -8.36
N GLU A 171 -9.08 5.45 -7.05
CA GLU A 171 -9.36 4.14 -6.48
C GLU A 171 -10.77 3.68 -6.89
N LEU A 172 -11.73 4.62 -6.96
CA LEU A 172 -13.06 4.35 -7.51
C LEU A 172 -13.02 3.85 -8.97
N ALA A 173 -12.18 4.46 -9.82
CA ALA A 173 -12.02 4.00 -11.20
C ALA A 173 -11.39 2.60 -11.27
N GLN A 174 -10.45 2.28 -10.36
CA GLN A 174 -9.86 0.93 -10.28
C GLN A 174 -10.88 -0.12 -9.86
N VAL A 175 -11.70 0.17 -8.84
CA VAL A 175 -12.76 -0.75 -8.40
C VAL A 175 -13.77 -0.99 -9.53
N LYS A 176 -14.21 0.07 -10.23
CA LYS A 176 -15.17 -0.04 -11.34
C LYS A 176 -14.68 -0.88 -12.51
N ALA A 177 -13.37 -1.03 -12.69
CA ALA A 177 -12.82 -1.91 -13.72
C ALA A 177 -12.90 -3.41 -13.38
N LEU A 178 -13.23 -3.75 -12.12
CA LEU A 178 -13.28 -5.13 -11.61
C LEU A 178 -14.70 -5.60 -11.23
N LEU A 179 -15.67 -4.68 -11.23
CA LEU A 179 -17.11 -4.93 -11.06
C LEU A 179 -17.76 -5.18 -12.42
#